data_AF-A0A7Y2VIN3-F1
#
_entry.id   AF-A0A7Y2VIN3-F1
#
_cell.length_a   1.000
_cell.length_b   1.000
_cell.length_c   1.000
_cell.angle_alpha   90.00
_cell.angle_beta   90.00
_cell.angle_gamma   90.00
#
_symmetry.space_group_name_H-M   'P 1'
#
loop_
_entity.id
_entity.type
_entity.pdbx_description
1 polymer ?
#
loop_
_entity_poly.entity_id
_entity_poly.type
_entity_poly.pdbx_seq_one_letter_code
_entity_poly.pdbx_strand_id
1 'polypeptide(L)'
;MILVLLMGAANIALAEPCTLLNDDGKRLACFDAARECAKIDSARDRLACFDDVYAVGEAVVGPKRAATDTEPHSAANSGNTSKVAGTNEEDFGKRSWGKDAPVDFIEATITEVRANSYRVDYLRLDNSQVWREIEDNRFRFKEGMSVTIMEGILGSFDMQVDGVRRNFKVRRVR
;
A
#
# COMPACT_ATOMS: atom_id res chain seq x y z
N MET A 1 -20.49 -20.84 -55.01
CA MET A 1 -20.53 -21.48 -53.68
C MET A 1 -19.76 -20.59 -52.73
N ILE A 2 -20.47 -19.95 -51.80
CA ILE A 2 -19.94 -19.03 -50.80
C ILE A 2 -19.39 -19.88 -49.65
N LEU A 3 -18.09 -19.83 -49.37
CA LEU A 3 -17.49 -20.45 -48.19
C LEU A 3 -17.32 -19.37 -47.12
N VAL A 4 -18.31 -19.29 -46.24
CA VAL A 4 -18.23 -18.63 -44.92
C VAL A 4 -17.59 -19.64 -43.94
N LEU A 5 -17.06 -19.13 -42.82
CA LEU A 5 -16.58 -19.79 -41.58
C LEU A 5 -15.06 -19.59 -41.39
N LEU A 6 -14.53 -19.09 -40.27
CA LEU A 6 -15.06 -18.58 -38.99
C LEU A 6 -13.92 -17.73 -38.40
N MET A 7 -14.14 -16.45 -38.10
CA MET A 7 -13.26 -15.74 -37.18
C MET A 7 -13.56 -16.27 -35.77
N GLY A 8 -12.69 -17.13 -35.26
CA GLY A 8 -12.71 -17.52 -33.85
C GLY A 8 -12.32 -16.31 -33.00
N ALA A 9 -13.30 -15.66 -32.38
CA ALA A 9 -13.03 -14.72 -31.30
C ALA A 9 -12.46 -15.51 -30.12
N ALA A 10 -11.14 -15.39 -29.90
CA ALA A 10 -10.54 -15.75 -28.64
C ALA A 10 -11.14 -14.81 -27.59
N ASN A 11 -12.13 -15.29 -26.85
CA ASN A 11 -12.62 -14.62 -25.65
C ASN A 11 -11.48 -14.66 -24.63
N ILE A 12 -10.65 -13.62 -24.63
CA ILE A 12 -9.74 -13.33 -23.54
C ILE A 12 -10.64 -12.92 -22.37
N ALA A 13 -11.05 -13.91 -21.57
CA ALA A 13 -11.59 -13.63 -20.26
C ALA A 13 -10.44 -13.04 -19.44
N LEU A 14 -10.42 -11.72 -19.34
CA LEU A 14 -9.64 -11.03 -18.33
C LEU A 14 -10.10 -11.60 -16.99
N ALA A 15 -9.23 -12.32 -16.29
CA ALA A 15 -9.48 -12.64 -14.89
C ALA A 15 -9.63 -11.28 -14.19
N GLU A 16 -10.75 -11.06 -13.51
CA GLU A 16 -11.03 -9.87 -12.71
C GLU A 16 -10.45 -10.09 -11.30
N PRO A 17 -9.95 -9.05 -10.60
CA PRO A 17 -9.48 -9.22 -9.23
C PRO A 17 -10.64 -9.80 -8.42
N CYS A 18 -10.36 -10.61 -7.39
CA CYS A 18 -11.43 -11.30 -6.65
C CYS A 18 -12.54 -10.34 -6.17
N THR A 19 -12.22 -9.06 -5.96
CA THR A 19 -13.14 -7.99 -5.55
C THR A 19 -14.08 -7.48 -6.64
N LEU A 20 -13.78 -7.69 -7.92
CA LEU A 20 -14.58 -7.29 -9.07
C LEU A 20 -15.42 -8.43 -9.66
N LEU A 21 -15.21 -9.67 -9.19
CA LEU A 21 -16.05 -10.81 -9.57
C LEU A 21 -17.49 -10.60 -9.05
N ASN A 22 -18.41 -10.33 -9.98
CA ASN A 22 -19.84 -10.14 -9.69
C ASN A 22 -20.59 -11.44 -9.34
N ASP A 23 -19.95 -12.59 -9.55
CA ASP A 23 -20.48 -13.90 -9.17
C ASP A 23 -19.95 -14.30 -7.80
N ASP A 24 -20.85 -14.47 -6.83
CA ASP A 24 -20.51 -14.81 -5.45
C ASP A 24 -19.77 -16.14 -5.31
N GLY A 25 -20.10 -17.13 -6.15
CA GLY A 25 -19.45 -18.44 -6.15
C GLY A 25 -18.00 -18.35 -6.65
N LYS A 26 -17.77 -17.60 -7.73
CA LYS A 26 -16.42 -17.35 -8.27
C LYS A 26 -15.58 -16.52 -7.30
N ARG A 27 -16.19 -15.51 -6.67
CA ARG A 27 -15.52 -14.68 -5.66
C ARG A 27 -15.10 -15.50 -4.44
N LEU A 28 -15.98 -16.36 -3.94
CA LEU A 28 -15.66 -17.25 -2.83
C LEU A 28 -14.52 -18.21 -3.18
N ALA A 29 -14.60 -18.86 -4.35
CA ALA A 29 -13.55 -19.77 -4.83
C ALA A 29 -12.18 -19.07 -4.95
N CYS A 30 -12.15 -17.81 -5.41
CA CYS A 30 -10.96 -16.98 -5.51
C CYS A 30 -10.32 -16.73 -4.12
N PHE A 31 -11.13 -16.37 -3.12
CA PHE A 31 -10.64 -16.18 -1.74
C PHE A 31 -10.18 -17.47 -1.07
N ASP A 32 -10.86 -18.60 -1.33
CA ASP A 32 -10.44 -19.89 -0.79
C ASP A 32 -9.11 -20.35 -1.39
N ALA A 33 -8.87 -20.14 -2.69
CA ALA A 33 -7.58 -20.39 -3.32
C ALA A 33 -6.45 -19.54 -2.69
N ALA A 34 -6.69 -18.26 -2.43
CA ALA A 34 -5.72 -17.38 -1.76
C ALA A 34 -5.39 -17.85 -0.32
N ARG A 35 -6.36 -18.45 0.39
CA ARG A 35 -6.14 -19.01 1.73
C ARG A 35 -5.23 -20.23 1.73
N GLU A 36 -5.19 -21.01 0.66
CA GLU A 36 -4.25 -22.13 0.53
C GLU A 36 -2.81 -21.64 0.36
N CYS A 37 -2.59 -20.56 -0.38
CA CYS A 37 -1.26 -19.94 -0.52
C CYS A 37 -0.68 -19.52 0.84
N ALA A 38 -1.52 -19.05 1.77
CA ALA A 38 -1.09 -18.62 3.11
C ALA A 38 -0.48 -19.74 3.96
N LYS A 39 -0.70 -21.01 3.60
CA LYS A 39 -0.16 -22.18 4.31
C LYS A 39 1.24 -22.58 3.84
N ILE A 40 1.77 -21.95 2.78
CA ILE A 40 3.08 -22.26 2.22
C ILE A 40 4.18 -21.57 3.06
N ASP A 41 5.12 -22.35 3.60
CA ASP A 41 6.21 -21.86 4.45
C ASP A 41 7.23 -21.01 3.66
N SER A 42 7.66 -21.53 2.50
CA SER A 42 8.62 -20.88 1.62
C SER A 42 8.06 -19.54 1.13
N ALA A 43 8.77 -18.45 1.43
CA ALA A 43 8.35 -17.11 1.01
C ALA A 43 8.28 -16.97 -0.52
N ARG A 44 9.21 -17.61 -1.24
CA ARG A 44 9.25 -17.60 -2.70
C ARG A 44 8.01 -18.28 -3.29
N ASP A 45 7.69 -19.46 -2.79
CA ASP A 45 6.59 -20.28 -3.33
C ASP A 45 5.23 -19.72 -2.93
N ARG A 46 5.13 -19.16 -1.71
CA ARG A 46 3.93 -18.45 -1.26
C ARG A 46 3.64 -17.23 -2.13
N LEU A 47 4.67 -16.45 -2.47
CA LEU A 47 4.53 -15.28 -3.33
C LEU A 47 4.05 -15.69 -4.73
N ALA A 48 4.71 -16.67 -5.35
CA ALA A 48 4.31 -17.17 -6.66
C ALA A 48 2.86 -17.68 -6.68
N CYS A 49 2.43 -18.36 -5.61
CA CYS A 49 1.04 -18.80 -5.46
C CYS A 49 0.05 -17.63 -5.41
N PHE A 50 0.37 -16.55 -4.68
CA PHE A 50 -0.49 -15.37 -4.66
C PHE A 50 -0.52 -14.66 -6.01
N ASP A 51 0.61 -14.56 -6.69
CA ASP A 51 0.70 -13.96 -8.02
C ASP A 51 -0.16 -14.75 -9.03
N ASP A 52 -0.16 -16.08 -8.94
CA ASP A 52 -1.02 -16.94 -9.77
C ASP A 52 -2.52 -16.78 -9.45
N VAL A 53 -2.89 -16.72 -8.16
CA VAL A 53 -4.29 -16.56 -7.73
C VAL A 53 -4.84 -15.18 -8.11
N TYR A 54 -4.01 -14.15 -8.02
CA TYR A 54 -4.36 -12.78 -8.35
C TYR A 54 -3.84 -12.34 -9.71
N ALA A 55 -3.53 -13.27 -10.62
CA ALA A 55 -3.06 -13.00 -11.98
C ALA A 55 -4.13 -12.28 -12.79
N VAL A 56 -4.25 -10.99 -12.51
CA VAL A 56 -5.25 -10.07 -13.02
C VAL A 56 -4.54 -8.79 -13.34
N GLY A 57 -4.44 -8.51 -14.64
CA GLY A 57 -4.10 -7.17 -15.11
C GLY A 57 -2.62 -6.81 -15.16
N GLU A 58 -1.71 -7.75 -15.41
CA GLU A 58 -0.40 -7.42 -16.04
C GLU A 58 -0.56 -7.04 -17.53
N ALA A 59 -1.58 -6.24 -17.84
CA ALA A 59 -1.68 -5.47 -19.09
C ALA A 59 -1.58 -3.98 -18.78
N VAL A 60 -0.66 -3.62 -17.88
CA VAL A 60 0.11 -2.37 -17.95
C VAL A 60 1.60 -2.73 -17.79
N VAL A 61 2.07 -3.61 -18.68
CA VAL A 61 3.49 -3.79 -18.94
C VAL A 61 3.88 -2.74 -19.98
N GLY A 62 4.47 -1.65 -19.52
CA GLY A 62 5.47 -0.92 -20.32
C GLY A 62 6.53 -1.92 -20.84
N PRO A 63 7.25 -1.61 -21.93
CA PRO A 63 7.79 -2.61 -22.86
C PRO A 63 8.45 -3.83 -22.20
N LYS A 64 7.81 -4.99 -22.36
CA LYS A 64 8.36 -6.32 -22.06
C LYS A 64 9.61 -6.53 -22.93
N ARG A 65 10.79 -6.41 -22.34
CA ARG A 65 12.01 -6.97 -22.96
C ARG A 65 12.07 -8.45 -22.64
N ALA A 66 11.96 -9.25 -23.70
CA ALA A 66 12.18 -10.68 -23.68
C ALA A 66 13.60 -11.00 -23.18
N ALA A 67 13.69 -11.96 -22.29
CA ALA A 67 14.91 -12.67 -22.01
C ALA A 67 15.12 -13.73 -23.10
N THR A 68 16.32 -13.75 -23.67
CA THR A 68 16.92 -14.93 -24.28
C THR A 68 18.29 -15.09 -23.65
N ASP A 69 18.45 -16.17 -22.88
CA ASP A 69 19.72 -16.63 -22.35
C ASP A 69 20.67 -17.03 -23.49
N THR A 70 21.95 -16.71 -23.33
CA THR A 70 23.12 -17.60 -23.54
C THR A 70 24.42 -16.76 -23.40
N GLU A 71 25.14 -16.97 -22.29
CA GLU A 71 26.57 -16.68 -22.11
C GLU A 71 27.44 -17.55 -23.07
N PRO A 72 28.76 -17.33 -23.29
CA PRO A 72 29.70 -16.43 -22.61
C PRO A 72 30.73 -15.72 -23.56
N HIS A 73 31.63 -14.94 -22.92
CA HIS A 73 32.96 -14.47 -23.35
C HIS A 73 33.13 -13.03 -23.92
N SER A 74 33.63 -12.20 -23.01
CA SER A 74 34.98 -11.58 -23.02
C SER A 74 35.27 -10.34 -23.88
N ALA A 75 35.76 -9.32 -23.15
CA ALA A 75 36.75 -8.30 -23.54
C ALA A 75 36.39 -7.33 -24.70
N ALA A 76 36.62 -6.02 -24.65
CA ALA A 76 37.25 -5.16 -23.66
C ALA A 76 36.84 -3.70 -23.95
N ASN A 77 36.67 -2.95 -22.86
CA ASN A 77 37.17 -1.59 -22.64
C ASN A 77 36.68 -0.41 -23.52
N SER A 78 35.80 0.43 -22.94
CA SER A 78 36.03 1.87 -22.88
C SER A 78 35.34 2.45 -21.63
N GLY A 79 36.10 3.23 -20.86
CA GLY A 79 35.87 3.49 -19.44
C GLY A 79 34.59 4.24 -19.09
N ASN A 80 33.97 3.79 -17.99
CA ASN A 80 33.51 4.71 -16.94
C ASN A 80 33.55 3.94 -15.62
N THR A 81 34.64 4.10 -14.88
CA THR A 81 34.75 3.67 -13.49
C THR A 81 33.83 4.53 -12.63
N SER A 82 32.54 4.22 -12.62
CA SER A 82 31.67 4.63 -11.51
C SER A 82 31.99 3.73 -10.34
N LYS A 83 33.06 4.13 -9.64
CA LYS A 83 33.36 3.80 -8.26
C LYS A 83 32.03 3.66 -7.51
N VAL A 84 31.73 2.44 -7.06
CA VAL A 84 30.75 2.19 -6.01
C VAL A 84 31.23 3.03 -4.83
N ALA A 85 30.70 4.25 -4.75
CA ALA A 85 30.83 5.11 -3.60
C ALA A 85 30.15 4.34 -2.48
N GLY A 86 30.94 4.03 -1.45
CA GLY A 86 30.50 3.23 -0.32
C GLY A 86 29.16 3.75 0.19
N THR A 87 28.26 2.82 0.49
CA THR A 87 27.20 3.07 1.45
C THR A 87 27.88 3.57 2.72
N ASN A 88 27.79 4.87 2.97
CA ASN A 88 28.31 5.46 4.19
C ASN A 88 27.57 4.77 5.34
N GLU A 89 28.28 4.16 6.29
CA GLU A 89 27.67 3.48 7.45
C GLU A 89 26.76 4.44 8.22
N GLU A 90 27.05 5.75 8.12
CA GLU A 90 26.24 6.84 8.66
C GLU A 90 24.84 6.95 8.04
N ASP A 91 24.64 6.49 6.80
CA ASP A 91 23.35 6.53 6.11
C ASP A 91 22.56 5.23 6.28
N PHE A 92 23.19 4.18 6.82
CA PHE A 92 22.51 2.96 7.22
C PHE A 92 21.60 3.26 8.43
N GLY A 93 20.28 3.15 8.23
CA GLY A 93 19.27 3.49 9.24
C GLY A 93 18.66 4.88 9.12
N LYS A 94 19.09 5.70 8.14
CA LYS A 94 18.41 6.96 7.80
C LYS A 94 17.38 6.70 6.69
N ARG A 95 16.14 7.18 6.86
CA ARG A 95 15.14 7.16 5.78
C ARG A 95 15.61 8.11 4.68
N SER A 96 15.75 7.61 3.44
CA SER A 96 16.13 8.44 2.29
C SER A 96 14.93 9.27 1.83
N TRP A 97 15.07 10.61 1.85
CA TRP A 97 14.15 11.52 1.20
C TRP A 97 14.39 11.51 -0.32
N GLY A 98 13.93 10.44 -0.96
CA GLY A 98 13.73 10.44 -2.41
C GLY A 98 12.54 11.33 -2.79
N LYS A 99 12.42 11.70 -4.07
CA LYS A 99 11.37 12.58 -4.61
C LYS A 99 9.94 11.99 -4.56
N ASP A 100 9.78 10.83 -3.93
CA ASP A 100 8.53 10.25 -3.42
C ASP A 100 8.59 10.27 -1.88
N ALA A 101 8.62 11.47 -1.31
CA ALA A 101 8.76 11.62 0.14
C ALA A 101 7.59 10.92 0.85
N PRO A 102 7.84 10.05 1.85
CA PRO A 102 6.82 9.67 2.82
C PRO A 102 6.09 10.93 3.29
N VAL A 103 4.77 10.88 3.37
CA VAL A 103 4.01 11.97 3.98
C VAL A 103 4.39 12.02 5.46
N ASP A 104 5.25 12.96 5.84
CA ASP A 104 5.79 13.11 7.21
C ASP A 104 4.71 13.35 8.25
N PHE A 105 3.63 13.98 7.79
CA PHE A 105 2.53 14.39 8.62
C PHE A 105 1.24 14.48 7.80
N ILE A 106 0.11 14.29 8.48
CA ILE A 106 -1.22 14.48 7.90
C ILE A 106 -1.78 15.78 8.43
N GLU A 107 -2.01 16.75 7.55
CA GLU A 107 -2.82 17.93 7.84
C GLU A 107 -4.26 17.70 7.42
N ALA A 108 -5.20 18.00 8.31
CA ALA A 108 -6.62 17.78 8.08
C ALA A 108 -7.49 18.63 9.02
N THR A 109 -8.76 18.71 8.71
CA THR A 109 -9.78 19.32 9.57
C THR A 109 -10.69 18.26 10.17
N ILE A 110 -11.03 18.39 11.46
CA ILE A 110 -12.02 17.53 12.12
C ILE A 110 -13.41 17.84 11.56
N THR A 111 -14.06 16.84 10.99
CA THR A 111 -15.43 16.92 10.43
C THR A 111 -16.49 16.29 11.32
N GLU A 112 -16.11 15.38 12.22
CA GLU A 112 -17.03 14.73 13.16
C GLU A 112 -16.28 14.34 14.43
N VAL A 113 -16.91 14.55 15.59
CA VAL A 113 -16.41 14.05 16.88
C VAL A 113 -17.45 13.12 17.50
N ARG A 114 -17.05 11.88 17.79
CA ARG A 114 -17.89 10.87 18.47
C ARG A 114 -17.21 10.38 19.73
N ALA A 115 -17.86 10.51 20.87
CA ALA A 115 -17.42 9.90 22.12
C ALA A 115 -18.15 8.58 22.37
N ASN A 116 -17.45 7.58 22.91
CA ASN A 116 -18.11 6.37 23.44
C ASN A 116 -18.51 6.54 24.93
N SER A 117 -19.11 5.51 25.53
CA SER A 117 -19.51 5.49 26.95
C SER A 117 -18.35 5.72 27.93
N TYR A 118 -17.11 5.46 27.49
CA TYR A 118 -15.87 5.69 28.24
C TYR A 118 -15.22 7.05 27.94
N ARG A 119 -15.91 7.95 27.23
CA ARG A 119 -15.42 9.28 26.82
C ARG A 119 -14.17 9.25 25.94
N VAL A 120 -13.98 8.18 25.18
CA VAL A 120 -12.93 8.11 24.16
C VAL A 120 -13.45 8.76 22.89
N ASP A 121 -12.73 9.76 22.40
CA ASP A 121 -13.07 10.48 21.18
C ASP A 121 -12.58 9.75 19.91
N TYR A 122 -13.49 9.66 18.95
CA TYR A 122 -13.25 9.25 17.58
C TYR A 122 -13.44 10.47 16.68
N LEU A 123 -12.39 10.79 15.93
CA LEU A 123 -12.26 12.00 15.13
C LEU A 123 -12.29 11.60 13.66
N ARG A 124 -13.34 12.02 12.94
CA ARG A 124 -13.36 11.94 11.48
C ARG A 124 -12.70 13.18 10.91
N LEU A 125 -11.86 12.97 9.91
CA LEU A 125 -11.16 14.03 9.21
C LEU A 125 -11.78 14.28 7.84
N ASP A 126 -11.51 15.44 7.25
CA ASP A 126 -11.92 15.82 5.89
C ASP A 126 -11.33 14.91 4.79
N ASN A 127 -10.17 14.32 5.06
CA ASN A 127 -9.58 13.26 4.23
C ASN A 127 -10.22 11.87 4.45
N SER A 128 -11.39 11.81 5.09
CA SER A 128 -12.18 10.61 5.39
C SER A 128 -11.57 9.61 6.39
N GLN A 129 -10.37 9.86 6.90
CA GLN A 129 -9.74 9.01 7.92
C GLN A 129 -10.44 9.13 9.26
N VAL A 130 -10.35 8.07 10.07
CA VAL A 130 -10.86 8.06 11.44
C VAL A 130 -9.75 7.74 12.42
N TRP A 131 -9.59 8.61 13.41
CA TRP A 131 -8.59 8.51 14.44
C TRP A 131 -9.24 8.38 15.82
N ARG A 132 -8.68 7.54 16.68
CA ARG A 132 -9.13 7.32 18.04
C ARG A 132 -8.07 7.82 19.01
N GLU A 133 -8.48 8.60 19.98
CA GLU A 133 -7.65 8.98 21.12
C GLU A 133 -7.27 7.76 21.96
N ILE A 134 -6.01 7.68 22.41
CA ILE A 134 -5.52 6.57 23.24
C ILE A 134 -5.06 7.00 24.63
N GLU A 135 -5.14 8.30 24.94
CA GLU A 135 -4.78 8.87 26.25
C GLU A 135 -5.99 9.59 26.85
N ASP A 136 -6.27 9.34 28.14
CA ASP A 136 -7.31 10.08 28.86
C ASP A 136 -6.86 11.53 29.08
N ASN A 137 -7.65 12.48 28.61
CA ASN A 137 -7.44 13.88 28.93
C ASN A 137 -8.74 14.69 28.93
N ARG A 138 -8.64 15.94 29.38
CA ARG A 138 -9.81 16.82 29.58
C ARG A 138 -10.10 17.75 28.39
N PHE A 139 -9.31 17.70 27.33
CA PHE A 139 -9.57 18.56 26.17
C PHE A 139 -10.77 18.04 25.40
N ARG A 140 -11.43 18.97 24.72
CA ARG A 140 -12.66 18.73 24.00
C ARG A 140 -12.37 19.03 22.55
N PHE A 141 -12.19 17.99 21.74
CA PHE A 141 -12.14 18.17 20.29
C PHE A 141 -13.48 18.71 19.81
N LYS A 142 -13.42 19.53 18.76
CA LYS A 142 -14.60 20.08 18.10
C LYS A 142 -14.43 20.00 16.60
N GLU A 143 -15.55 19.92 15.91
CA GLU A 143 -15.62 20.08 14.46
C GLU A 143 -15.05 21.44 14.06
N GLY A 144 -14.35 21.47 12.91
CA GLY A 144 -13.68 22.66 12.37
C GLY A 144 -12.27 22.92 12.94
N MET A 145 -11.78 22.13 13.89
CA MET A 145 -10.39 22.24 14.34
C MET A 145 -9.43 21.66 13.30
N SER A 146 -8.40 22.44 12.94
CA SER A 146 -7.27 21.98 12.14
C SER A 146 -6.31 21.16 12.98
N VAL A 147 -5.85 20.04 12.43
CA VAL A 147 -4.94 19.11 13.10
C VAL A 147 -3.79 18.68 12.20
N THR A 148 -2.64 18.44 12.81
CA THR A 148 -1.46 17.83 12.18
C THR A 148 -1.15 16.53 12.90
N ILE A 149 -1.05 15.41 12.18
CA ILE A 149 -0.76 14.08 12.76
C ILE A 149 0.61 13.61 12.30
N MET A 150 1.48 13.25 13.23
CA MET A 150 2.85 12.80 12.97
C MET A 150 3.09 11.40 13.57
N GLU A 151 4.10 10.68 13.05
CA GLU A 151 4.57 9.44 13.69
C GLU A 151 5.00 9.74 15.13
N GLY A 152 4.47 8.98 16.08
CA GLY A 152 4.86 9.02 17.48
C GLY A 152 5.73 7.81 17.85
N ILE A 153 5.99 7.64 19.14
CA ILE A 153 6.77 6.52 19.67
C ILE A 153 5.88 5.28 19.85
N LEU A 154 6.46 4.08 19.77
CA LEU A 154 5.79 2.80 20.08
C LEU A 154 4.53 2.51 19.23
N GLY A 155 4.54 2.91 17.95
CA GLY A 155 3.41 2.70 17.04
C GLY A 155 2.17 3.52 17.40
N SER A 156 2.35 4.62 18.13
CA SER A 156 1.34 5.67 18.29
C SER A 156 1.57 6.79 17.28
N PHE A 157 0.58 7.65 17.13
CA PHE A 157 0.70 8.91 16.39
C PHE A 157 0.43 10.07 17.33
N ASP A 158 1.09 11.19 17.08
CA ASP A 158 0.89 12.45 17.78
C ASP A 158 0.01 13.36 16.94
N MET A 159 -1.16 13.73 17.46
CA MET A 159 -2.04 14.73 16.87
C MET A 159 -1.81 16.06 17.57
N GLN A 160 -1.47 17.08 16.80
CA GLN A 160 -1.33 18.46 17.23
C GLN A 160 -2.53 19.24 16.73
N VAL A 161 -3.26 19.90 17.62
CA VAL A 161 -4.36 20.80 17.26
C VAL A 161 -3.83 22.22 17.11
N ASP A 162 -4.25 22.95 16.08
CA ASP A 162 -3.82 24.34 15.89
C ASP A 162 -4.17 25.22 17.11
N GLY A 163 -3.24 26.10 17.50
CA GLY A 163 -3.36 26.94 18.69
C GLY A 163 -3.26 26.23 20.05
N VAL A 164 -3.09 24.90 20.08
CA VAL A 164 -2.91 24.13 21.31
C VAL A 164 -1.42 23.76 21.46
N ARG A 165 -0.82 23.87 22.65
CA ARG A 165 0.62 23.60 22.82
C ARG A 165 1.00 22.14 23.06
N ARG A 166 0.02 21.26 23.18
CA ARG A 166 0.24 19.86 23.53
C ARG A 166 -0.19 18.94 22.39
N ASN A 167 0.48 17.80 22.33
CA ASN A 167 0.12 16.70 21.44
C ASN A 167 -0.85 15.74 22.13
N PHE A 168 -1.60 15.03 21.31
CA PHE A 168 -2.57 14.03 21.71
C PHE A 168 -2.19 12.69 21.10
N LYS A 169 -2.12 11.65 21.92
CA LYS A 169 -1.84 10.31 21.42
C LYS A 169 -3.07 9.75 20.72
N VAL A 170 -2.91 9.35 19.47
CA VAL A 170 -3.98 8.79 18.63
C VAL A 170 -3.53 7.52 17.90
N ARG A 171 -4.52 6.72 17.48
CA ARG A 171 -4.35 5.59 16.55
C ARG A 171 -5.37 5.67 15.42
N ARG A 172 -4.97 5.28 14.21
CA ARG A 172 -5.89 5.17 13.08
C ARG A 172 -6.81 3.96 13.28
N VAL A 173 -8.09 4.14 13.00
CA VAL A 173 -9.12 3.08 13.08
C VAL A 173 -9.72 2.77 11.71
N ARG A 174 -9.77 3.76 10.82
CA ARG A 174 -10.27 3.61 9.45
C ARG A 174 -9.55 4.55 8.50
#